data_AF-A0A1V4QEV7-F1
#
_entry.id   AF-A0A1V4QEV7-F1
#
_cell.length_a   1.000
_cell.length_b   1.000
_cell.length_c   1.000
_cell.angle_alpha   90.00
_cell.angle_beta   90.00
_cell.angle_gamma   90.00
#
_symmetry.space_group_name_H-M   'P 1'
#
loop_
_entity.id
_entity.type
_entity.pdbx_description
1 polymer ?
#
loop_
_entity_poly.entity_id
_entity_poly.type
_entity_poly.pdbx_seq_one_letter_code
_entity_poly.pdbx_strand_id
1 'polypeptide(L)'
;MRNPYPKKIIFKTADIDYSNSAYWIRVDELERIYQVARARVEIKERNFIQANLSNIRRITLFLNNRIVSPGTVTFEINGQMIKYNYQHSCKVSFINKSGKFSIARRKKKGLYKKSGLYGPIKKAYFSPFILIYGTSGDSSSTRQNLAQARYQSYLWWYRANGFAEIIPDTEVTDKIIKNYNLILFGNPETNFILKWLNYRLPIHMGEKYVVVDNQKLEYEDVVFVEVYPNPLNPEHLIVVYSPISKTAEKIMGLFSPFYSGAGLPDYIVYDSSVLKYGWAGIKALGFFDQNWKFKRNFCFITN
;
A
#
# COMPACT_ATOMS: atom_id res chain seq x y z
N MET A 1 19.49 29.85 -0.87
CA MET A 1 19.26 28.47 -1.36
C MET A 1 19.82 27.46 -0.36
N ARG A 2 19.10 26.37 -0.05
CA ARG A 2 19.65 25.26 0.76
C ARG A 2 20.65 24.45 -0.07
N ASN A 3 21.77 24.05 0.52
CA ASN A 3 22.77 23.20 -0.13
C ASN A 3 22.14 21.83 -0.50
N PRO A 4 22.11 21.42 -1.78
CA PRO A 4 21.55 20.13 -2.20
C PRO A 4 22.41 18.92 -1.79
N TYR A 5 23.67 19.15 -1.37
CA TYR A 5 24.63 18.13 -0.94
C TYR A 5 25.12 18.42 0.47
N PRO A 6 24.25 18.40 1.50
CA PRO A 6 24.68 18.63 2.86
C PRO A 6 25.61 17.50 3.31
N LYS A 7 26.67 17.85 4.05
CA LYS A 7 27.58 16.87 4.65
C LYS A 7 26.89 15.96 5.65
N LYS A 8 25.82 16.44 6.31
CA LYS A 8 25.09 15.71 7.34
C LYS A 8 23.59 15.76 7.07
N ILE A 9 22.96 14.60 7.08
CA ILE A 9 21.52 14.42 6.92
C ILE A 9 20.98 13.72 8.16
N ILE A 10 19.90 14.26 8.72
CA ILE A 10 19.06 13.57 9.69
C ILE A 10 17.67 13.49 9.08
N PHE A 11 17.27 12.28 8.72
CA PHE A 11 15.97 12.01 8.13
C PHE A 11 15.18 11.07 9.04
N LYS A 12 13.89 11.36 9.21
CA LYS A 12 12.95 10.53 9.95
C LYS A 12 11.71 10.30 9.09
N THR A 13 11.19 9.08 9.11
CA THR A 13 9.92 8.74 8.46
C THR A 13 9.28 7.56 9.19
N ALA A 14 7.96 7.56 9.31
CA ALA A 14 7.18 6.40 9.77
C ALA A 14 6.43 5.71 8.62
N ASP A 15 6.39 6.36 7.45
CA ASP A 15 5.68 5.91 6.26
C ASP A 15 6.48 6.33 5.02
N ILE A 16 7.11 5.33 4.39
CA ILE A 16 7.96 5.51 3.21
C ILE A 16 7.17 5.84 1.95
N ASP A 17 5.84 5.80 1.99
CA ASP A 17 4.99 6.21 0.89
C ASP A 17 4.78 7.74 0.86
N TYR A 18 4.66 8.38 2.03
CA TYR A 18 4.56 9.85 2.11
C TYR A 18 5.90 10.53 1.89
N SER A 19 6.94 10.04 2.56
CA SER A 19 8.28 10.61 2.44
C SER A 19 9.31 9.55 2.74
N ASN A 20 10.12 9.23 1.74
CA ASN A 20 11.20 8.27 1.87
C ASN A 20 12.59 8.83 1.53
N SER A 21 12.68 10.04 1.00
CA SER A 21 13.95 10.60 0.53
C SER A 21 14.26 11.97 1.13
N ALA A 22 15.54 12.22 1.34
CA ALA A 22 16.06 13.53 1.70
C ALA A 22 17.44 13.73 1.07
N TYR A 23 17.61 14.80 0.27
CA TYR A 23 18.85 15.10 -0.43
C TYR A 23 19.37 13.90 -1.24
N TRP A 24 20.48 13.29 -0.82
CA TRP A 24 21.14 12.18 -1.50
C TRP A 24 20.88 10.82 -0.83
N ILE A 25 19.88 10.70 0.06
CA ILE A 25 19.48 9.42 0.67
C ILE A 25 18.01 9.09 0.42
N ARG A 26 17.70 7.80 0.38
CA ARG A 26 16.33 7.28 0.37
C ARG A 26 16.19 6.00 1.19
N VAL A 27 15.21 5.94 2.08
CA VAL A 27 14.82 4.75 2.83
C VAL A 27 13.88 3.90 1.97
N ASP A 28 14.34 2.74 1.51
CA ASP A 28 13.53 1.90 0.60
C ASP A 28 12.62 0.90 1.34
N GLU A 29 13.00 0.49 2.55
CA GLU A 29 12.25 -0.52 3.34
C GLU A 29 12.48 -0.31 4.85
N LEU A 30 11.40 -0.37 5.64
CA LEU A 30 11.45 -0.34 7.10
C LEU A 30 11.63 -1.75 7.67
N GLU A 31 12.24 -1.86 8.84
CA GLU A 31 12.34 -3.14 9.56
C GLU A 31 11.07 -3.46 10.34
N ARG A 32 10.47 -2.43 10.96
CA ARG A 32 9.16 -2.46 11.61
C ARG A 32 8.31 -1.36 10.98
N ILE A 33 7.35 -1.75 10.16
CA ILE A 33 6.38 -0.84 9.56
C ILE A 33 5.57 -0.12 10.67
N TYR A 34 5.11 1.10 10.38
CA TYR A 34 4.36 1.97 11.31
C TYR A 34 5.13 2.46 12.55
N GLN A 35 6.43 2.16 12.64
CA GLN A 35 7.31 2.75 13.64
C GLN A 35 8.26 3.74 12.99
N VAL A 36 8.62 4.81 13.71
CA VAL A 36 9.55 5.83 13.21
C VAL A 36 10.90 5.19 12.90
N ALA A 37 11.35 5.36 11.67
CA ALA A 37 12.70 5.11 11.23
C ALA A 37 13.53 6.39 11.23
N ARG A 38 14.83 6.24 11.43
CA ARG A 38 15.78 7.35 11.45
C ARG A 38 17.05 6.96 10.70
N ALA A 39 17.45 7.83 9.77
CA ALA A 39 18.74 7.79 9.11
C ALA A 39 19.54 9.03 9.50
N ARG A 40 20.69 8.84 10.15
CA ARG A 40 21.71 9.88 10.31
C ARG A 40 22.89 9.50 9.43
N VAL A 41 23.09 10.22 8.34
CA VAL A 41 24.14 9.95 7.36
C VAL A 41 25.06 11.17 7.26
N GLU A 42 26.37 10.96 7.34
CA GLU A 42 27.37 12.02 7.43
C GLU A 42 28.60 11.68 6.57
N ILE A 43 29.03 12.62 5.74
CA ILE A 43 30.32 12.58 5.03
C ILE A 43 31.37 13.04 6.04
N LYS A 44 32.13 12.10 6.61
CA LYS A 44 33.20 12.43 7.58
C LYS A 44 34.42 12.98 6.86
N GLU A 45 34.81 12.30 5.82
CA GLU A 45 35.94 12.65 4.97
C GLU A 45 35.58 12.36 3.51
N ARG A 46 36.41 12.85 2.59
CA ARG A 46 36.25 12.51 1.18
C ARG A 46 36.42 10.99 1.03
N ASN A 47 35.41 10.30 0.51
CA ASN A 47 35.32 8.84 0.40
C ASN A 47 35.09 8.06 1.72
N PHE A 48 34.72 8.74 2.82
CA PHE A 48 34.27 8.09 4.05
C PHE A 48 32.88 8.59 4.45
N ILE A 49 31.89 7.71 4.43
CA ILE A 49 30.50 8.02 4.78
C ILE A 49 30.08 7.17 5.98
N GLN A 50 29.67 7.83 7.06
CA GLN A 50 29.12 7.19 8.25
C GLN A 50 27.59 7.22 8.21
N ALA A 51 26.93 6.11 8.53
CA ALA A 51 25.49 6.00 8.63
C ALA A 51 25.09 5.31 9.95
N ASN A 52 24.33 6.03 10.78
CA ASN A 52 23.66 5.50 11.95
C ASN A 52 22.17 5.37 11.63
N LEU A 53 21.69 4.13 11.56
CA LEU A 53 20.37 3.76 11.08
C LEU A 53 19.58 3.03 12.16
N SER A 54 18.33 3.43 12.38
CA SER A 54 17.39 2.74 13.26
C SER A 54 16.08 2.43 12.53
N ASN A 55 15.60 1.19 12.66
CA ASN A 55 14.37 0.71 12.02
C ASN A 55 14.39 0.75 10.47
N ILE A 56 15.58 0.64 9.87
CA ILE A 56 15.77 0.69 8.42
C ILE A 56 16.28 -0.66 7.95
N ARG A 57 15.49 -1.32 7.10
CA ARG A 57 15.87 -2.59 6.48
C ARG A 57 16.62 -2.36 5.17
N ARG A 58 16.27 -1.34 4.40
CA ARG A 58 16.95 -1.00 3.15
C ARG A 58 17.06 0.51 2.96
N ILE A 59 18.25 0.97 2.57
CA ILE A 59 18.54 2.38 2.27
C ILE A 59 19.35 2.47 0.99
N THR A 60 19.10 3.50 0.19
CA THR A 60 19.84 3.84 -1.01
C THR A 60 20.49 5.21 -0.85
N LEU A 61 21.78 5.29 -1.21
CA LEU A 61 22.53 6.53 -1.31
C LEU A 61 22.76 6.87 -2.78
N PHE A 62 22.49 8.11 -3.17
CA PHE A 62 22.72 8.64 -4.51
C PHE A 62 24.05 9.39 -4.51
N LEU A 63 25.09 8.76 -5.04
CA LEU A 63 26.45 9.27 -5.01
C LEU A 63 26.76 10.00 -6.30
N ASN A 64 27.52 11.10 -6.18
CA ASN A 64 28.10 11.82 -7.30
C ASN A 64 29.46 12.42 -6.90
N ASN A 65 30.13 13.04 -7.86
CA ASN A 65 31.47 13.61 -7.68
C ASN A 65 31.54 14.79 -6.68
N ARG A 66 30.39 15.33 -6.24
CA ARG A 66 30.32 16.35 -5.19
C ARG A 66 30.29 15.76 -3.78
N ILE A 67 29.90 14.49 -3.64
CA ILE A 67 29.81 13.76 -2.37
C ILE A 67 31.08 12.93 -2.15
N VAL A 68 31.55 12.23 -3.19
CA VAL A 68 32.70 11.31 -3.17
C VAL A 68 33.59 11.52 -4.40
N SER A 69 34.87 11.16 -4.30
CA SER A 69 35.79 11.06 -5.44
C SER A 69 35.81 9.66 -6.04
N PRO A 70 36.19 9.51 -7.33
CA PRO A 70 36.55 8.22 -7.90
C PRO A 70 37.53 7.45 -7.03
N GLY A 71 37.32 6.14 -6.89
CA GLY A 71 38.13 5.23 -6.07
C GLY A 71 37.31 4.48 -5.02
N THR A 72 38.00 3.95 -4.02
CA THR A 72 37.36 3.18 -2.94
C THR A 72 36.66 4.12 -1.96
N VAL A 73 35.35 4.01 -1.87
CA VAL A 73 34.52 4.64 -0.85
C VAL A 73 34.27 3.64 0.27
N THR A 74 34.46 4.08 1.51
CA THR A 74 34.19 3.29 2.71
C THR A 74 32.91 3.80 3.38
N PHE A 75 31.99 2.88 3.62
CA PHE A 75 30.76 3.11 4.37
C PHE A 75 30.87 2.46 5.73
N GLU A 76 30.73 3.24 6.79
CA GLU A 76 30.56 2.74 8.15
C GLU A 76 29.07 2.78 8.50
N ILE A 77 28.39 1.63 8.48
CA ILE A 77 26.95 1.54 8.74
C ILE A 77 26.73 0.81 10.05
N ASN A 78 26.23 1.51 11.08
CA ASN A 78 26.06 0.98 12.43
C ASN A 78 27.34 0.27 12.96
N GLY A 79 28.51 0.88 12.72
CA GLY A 79 29.82 0.32 13.09
C GLY A 79 30.38 -0.73 12.11
N GLN A 80 29.62 -1.17 11.11
CA GLN A 80 30.09 -2.13 10.11
C GLN A 80 30.76 -1.43 8.92
N MET A 81 31.97 -1.84 8.56
CA MET A 81 32.72 -1.31 7.43
C MET A 81 32.39 -2.03 6.12
N ILE A 82 32.00 -1.28 5.09
CA ILE A 82 31.67 -1.80 3.74
C ILE A 82 32.38 -0.95 2.71
N LYS A 83 33.21 -1.58 1.86
CA LYS A 83 33.92 -0.92 0.76
C LYS A 83 33.13 -1.01 -0.54
N TYR A 84 33.20 0.04 -1.35
CA TYR A 84 32.60 0.12 -2.68
C TYR A 84 33.52 0.89 -3.63
N ASN A 85 33.73 0.36 -4.83
CA ASN A 85 34.50 1.06 -5.85
C ASN A 85 33.59 2.02 -6.62
N TYR A 86 33.74 3.32 -6.38
CA TYR A 86 32.98 4.37 -7.06
C TYR A 86 33.76 4.88 -8.27
N GLN A 87 33.13 4.91 -9.44
CA GLN A 87 33.73 5.40 -10.69
C GLN A 87 32.98 6.60 -11.27
N HIS A 88 31.66 6.53 -11.26
CA HIS A 88 30.76 7.54 -11.80
C HIS A 88 29.50 7.64 -10.95
N SER A 89 28.72 8.70 -11.17
CA SER A 89 27.49 8.96 -10.42
C SER A 89 26.56 7.75 -10.47
N CYS A 90 26.15 7.27 -9.30
CA CYS A 90 25.44 6.00 -9.17
C CYS A 90 24.55 5.98 -7.93
N LYS A 91 23.77 4.90 -7.80
CA LYS A 91 23.04 4.61 -6.57
C LYS A 91 23.62 3.35 -5.93
N VAL A 92 23.83 3.41 -4.62
CA VAL A 92 24.30 2.26 -3.82
C VAL A 92 23.24 1.95 -2.78
N SER A 93 22.64 0.77 -2.88
CA SER A 93 21.67 0.28 -1.91
C SER A 93 22.33 -0.65 -0.90
N PHE A 94 21.95 -0.51 0.37
CA PHE A 94 22.34 -1.40 1.47
C PHE A 94 21.10 -2.07 2.04
N ILE A 95 21.23 -3.35 2.39
CA ILE A 95 20.17 -4.14 3.03
C ILE A 95 20.68 -4.72 4.35
N ASN A 96 19.88 -4.55 5.40
CA ASN A 96 20.05 -5.22 6.68
C ASN A 96 19.42 -6.62 6.60
N LYS A 97 20.22 -7.64 6.86
CA LYS A 97 19.76 -9.01 7.09
C LYS A 97 20.20 -9.42 8.49
N SER A 98 19.25 -9.47 9.42
CA SER A 98 19.48 -9.93 10.80
C SER A 98 20.62 -9.17 11.50
N GLY A 99 20.62 -7.84 11.39
CA GLY A 99 21.61 -6.95 12.02
C GLY A 99 22.88 -6.70 11.20
N LYS A 100 23.08 -7.40 10.07
CA LYS A 100 24.26 -7.23 9.20
C LYS A 100 23.89 -6.52 7.91
N PHE A 101 24.55 -5.41 7.63
CA PHE A 101 24.37 -4.66 6.39
C PHE A 101 25.24 -5.24 5.26
N SER A 102 24.71 -5.21 4.04
CA SER A 102 25.45 -5.61 2.84
C SER A 102 24.94 -4.84 1.63
N ILE A 103 25.74 -4.76 0.57
CA ILE A 103 25.33 -4.11 -0.68
C ILE A 103 24.22 -4.95 -1.33
N ALA A 104 23.07 -4.32 -1.55
CA ALA A 104 21.88 -4.94 -2.11
C ALA A 104 21.91 -4.93 -3.65
N ARG A 105 22.57 -5.92 -4.25
CA ARG A 105 22.72 -6.04 -5.72
C ARG A 105 21.45 -6.51 -6.43
N ARG A 106 20.60 -7.31 -5.77
CA ARG A 106 19.39 -7.90 -6.36
C ARG A 106 18.13 -7.16 -5.89
N LYS A 107 17.12 -7.10 -6.77
CA LYS A 107 15.77 -6.69 -6.41
C LYS A 107 15.15 -7.76 -5.48
N LYS A 108 14.33 -7.32 -4.52
CA LYS A 108 13.54 -8.22 -3.67
C LYS A 108 12.48 -8.91 -4.55
N LYS A 109 12.33 -10.22 -4.39
CA LYS A 109 11.29 -11.01 -5.08
C LYS A 109 10.04 -11.09 -4.20
N GLY A 110 8.88 -11.32 -4.83
CA GLY A 110 7.59 -11.44 -4.15
C GLY A 110 6.95 -10.10 -3.80
N LEU A 111 5.78 -10.15 -3.17
CA LEU A 111 5.06 -8.96 -2.72
C LEU A 111 5.70 -8.38 -1.46
N TYR A 112 5.87 -7.07 -1.44
CA TYR A 112 6.29 -6.33 -0.25
C TYR A 112 5.83 -4.89 -0.32
N LYS A 113 5.67 -4.27 0.85
CA LYS A 113 5.33 -2.86 0.95
C LYS A 113 6.51 -2.00 0.49
N LYS A 114 6.27 -1.15 -0.49
CA LYS A 114 7.21 -0.16 -1.04
C LYS A 114 6.46 1.14 -1.33
N SER A 115 7.18 2.24 -1.52
CA SER A 115 6.56 3.49 -1.99
C SER A 115 5.80 3.22 -3.31
N GLY A 116 4.57 3.71 -3.40
CA GLY A 116 3.59 3.41 -4.44
C GLY A 116 2.72 2.17 -4.17
N LEU A 117 3.17 1.25 -3.31
CA LEU A 117 2.48 0.01 -2.92
C LEU A 117 2.60 -0.22 -1.41
N TYR A 118 2.14 0.72 -0.60
CA TYR A 118 2.28 0.63 0.86
C TYR A 118 0.95 0.39 1.58
N GLY A 119 -0.19 0.73 0.97
CA GLY A 119 -1.45 0.89 1.69
C GLY A 119 -1.39 2.08 2.68
N PRO A 120 -2.47 2.42 3.38
CA PRO A 120 -3.75 1.71 3.46
C PRO A 120 -4.71 2.01 2.31
N ILE A 121 -6.00 1.63 2.41
CA ILE A 121 -7.02 1.77 1.35
C ILE A 121 -6.95 3.11 0.62
N LYS A 122 -6.82 4.20 1.38
CA LYS A 122 -6.74 5.56 0.83
C LYS A 122 -5.58 5.78 -0.14
N LYS A 123 -4.47 5.04 -0.03
CA LYS A 123 -3.30 5.20 -0.90
C LYS A 123 -3.55 4.77 -2.35
N ALA A 124 -4.51 3.89 -2.59
CA ALA A 124 -4.87 3.51 -3.96
C ALA A 124 -5.35 4.71 -4.80
N TYR A 125 -5.85 5.76 -4.14
CA TYR A 125 -6.35 6.98 -4.77
C TYR A 125 -5.28 8.07 -4.96
N PHE A 126 -4.05 7.84 -4.49
CA PHE A 126 -2.94 8.81 -4.59
C PHE A 126 -2.05 8.57 -5.84
N SER A 127 -2.54 7.75 -6.76
CA SER A 127 -1.96 7.45 -8.07
C SER A 127 -3.11 7.29 -9.06
N PRO A 128 -2.89 7.36 -10.39
CA PRO A 128 -3.96 7.18 -11.36
C PRO A 128 -4.79 5.93 -11.08
N PHE A 129 -6.11 6.09 -11.00
CA PHE A 129 -7.05 5.02 -10.66
C PHE A 129 -8.31 5.08 -11.52
N ILE A 130 -9.00 3.95 -11.65
CA ILE A 130 -10.28 3.81 -12.35
C ILE A 130 -11.31 3.19 -11.40
N LEU A 131 -12.54 3.70 -11.42
CA LEU A 131 -13.68 3.17 -10.68
C LEU A 131 -14.42 2.17 -11.58
N ILE A 132 -14.57 0.92 -11.12
CA ILE A 132 -15.05 -0.19 -11.94
C ILE A 132 -16.27 -0.82 -11.27
N TYR A 133 -17.44 -0.69 -11.88
CA TYR A 133 -18.67 -1.26 -11.35
C TYR A 133 -18.97 -2.63 -11.98
N GLY A 134 -19.45 -3.57 -11.16
CA GLY A 134 -19.82 -4.90 -11.64
C GLY A 134 -21.11 -4.93 -12.45
N THR A 135 -21.13 -5.73 -13.53
CA THR A 135 -22.28 -5.89 -14.43
C THR A 135 -22.81 -7.32 -14.59
N SER A 136 -22.19 -8.32 -13.92
CA SER A 136 -22.53 -9.74 -14.08
C SER A 136 -23.77 -10.20 -13.29
N GLY A 137 -24.25 -9.38 -12.36
CA GLY A 137 -25.39 -9.68 -11.49
C GLY A 137 -26.73 -9.27 -12.09
N ASP A 138 -27.77 -9.23 -11.25
CA ASP A 138 -29.05 -8.70 -11.67
C ASP A 138 -29.00 -7.16 -11.89
N SER A 139 -30.07 -6.63 -12.51
CA SER A 139 -30.14 -5.19 -12.80
C SER A 139 -30.13 -4.31 -11.54
N SER A 140 -30.58 -4.84 -10.39
CA SER A 140 -30.53 -4.12 -9.12
C SER A 140 -29.11 -4.02 -8.60
N SER A 141 -28.38 -5.13 -8.52
CA SER A 141 -26.97 -5.14 -8.10
C SER A 141 -26.10 -4.29 -9.02
N THR A 142 -26.34 -4.35 -10.34
CA THR A 142 -25.63 -3.49 -11.31
C THR A 142 -25.89 -2.01 -11.04
N ARG A 143 -27.15 -1.62 -10.77
CA ARG A 143 -27.49 -0.24 -10.39
C ARG A 143 -26.82 0.18 -9.07
N GLN A 144 -26.75 -0.71 -8.08
CA GLN A 144 -26.09 -0.41 -6.80
C GLN A 144 -24.58 -0.24 -6.96
N ASN A 145 -23.91 -1.12 -7.70
CA ASN A 145 -22.48 -1.02 -7.99
C ASN A 145 -22.15 0.29 -8.71
N LEU A 146 -22.94 0.65 -9.73
CA LEU A 146 -22.78 1.93 -10.44
C LEU A 146 -23.06 3.13 -9.54
N ALA A 147 -24.06 3.06 -8.67
CA ALA A 147 -24.36 4.12 -7.71
C ALA A 147 -23.18 4.35 -6.75
N GLN A 148 -22.53 3.28 -6.26
CA GLN A 148 -21.36 3.41 -5.39
C GLN A 148 -20.15 4.00 -6.14
N ALA A 149 -19.90 3.58 -7.38
CA ALA A 149 -18.86 4.19 -8.21
C ALA A 149 -19.12 5.69 -8.44
N ARG A 150 -20.36 6.08 -8.76
CA ARG A 150 -20.75 7.50 -8.90
C ARG A 150 -20.60 8.27 -7.61
N TYR A 151 -21.00 7.69 -6.48
CA TYR A 151 -20.85 8.32 -5.17
C TYR A 151 -19.37 8.55 -4.83
N GLN A 152 -18.50 7.56 -5.03
CA GLN A 152 -17.06 7.70 -4.85
C GLN A 152 -16.44 8.76 -5.77
N SER A 153 -16.84 8.79 -7.05
CA SER A 153 -16.42 9.83 -7.99
C SER A 153 -16.85 11.23 -7.55
N TYR A 154 -18.08 11.37 -7.06
CA TYR A 154 -18.59 12.63 -6.54
C TYR A 154 -17.78 13.09 -5.32
N LEU A 155 -17.51 12.19 -4.37
CA LEU A 155 -16.69 12.51 -3.20
C LEU A 155 -15.26 12.91 -3.59
N TRP A 156 -14.66 12.23 -4.57
CA TRP A 156 -13.34 12.59 -5.09
C TRP A 156 -13.32 14.00 -5.69
N TRP A 157 -14.31 14.32 -6.53
CA TRP A 157 -14.47 15.67 -7.07
C TRP A 157 -14.66 16.70 -5.97
N TYR A 158 -15.61 16.47 -5.06
CA TYR A 158 -15.97 17.43 -4.01
C TYR A 158 -14.85 17.66 -2.98
N ARG A 159 -14.09 16.61 -2.62
CA ARG A 159 -13.10 16.66 -1.52
C ARG A 159 -11.66 16.81 -1.97
N ALA A 160 -11.34 16.35 -3.17
CA ALA A 160 -9.97 16.31 -3.70
C ALA A 160 -9.80 17.08 -5.01
N ASN A 161 -10.87 17.69 -5.55
CA ASN A 161 -10.85 18.44 -6.81
C ASN A 161 -10.30 17.62 -7.98
N GLY A 162 -10.67 16.33 -8.05
CA GLY A 162 -10.22 15.43 -9.09
C GLY A 162 -11.37 14.81 -9.88
N PHE A 163 -11.08 14.38 -11.10
CA PHE A 163 -12.01 13.61 -11.94
C PHE A 163 -11.61 12.14 -11.91
N ALA A 164 -12.60 11.26 -11.73
CA ALA A 164 -12.40 9.82 -11.74
C ALA A 164 -13.23 9.20 -12.87
N GLU A 165 -12.59 8.38 -13.69
CA GLU A 165 -13.26 7.64 -14.74
C GLU A 165 -14.03 6.46 -14.15
N ILE A 166 -15.25 6.24 -14.63
CA ILE A 166 -16.13 5.14 -14.23
C ILE A 166 -16.41 4.28 -15.46
N ILE A 167 -16.06 2.99 -15.40
CA ILE A 167 -16.30 2.02 -16.48
C ILE A 167 -16.94 0.74 -15.93
N PRO A 168 -17.68 -0.02 -16.76
CA PRO A 168 -18.10 -1.36 -16.38
C PRO A 168 -16.89 -2.31 -16.32
N ASP A 169 -17.00 -3.35 -15.49
CA ASP A 169 -16.04 -4.45 -15.40
C ASP A 169 -15.73 -5.14 -16.74
N THR A 170 -16.67 -5.12 -17.68
CA THR A 170 -16.52 -5.68 -19.04
C THR A 170 -15.62 -4.85 -19.97
N GLU A 171 -15.36 -3.59 -19.65
CA GLU A 171 -14.51 -2.70 -20.45
C GLU A 171 -13.06 -2.61 -19.94
N VAL A 172 -12.73 -3.34 -18.88
CA VAL A 172 -11.37 -3.35 -18.35
C VAL A 172 -10.42 -4.08 -19.30
N THR A 173 -9.45 -3.34 -19.82
CA THR A 173 -8.42 -3.84 -20.74
C THR A 173 -7.08 -4.03 -20.05
N ASP A 174 -6.17 -4.78 -20.69
CA ASP A 174 -4.77 -4.91 -20.25
C ASP A 174 -4.07 -3.55 -20.13
N LYS A 175 -4.43 -2.59 -21.00
CA LYS A 175 -3.90 -1.22 -20.92
C LYS A 175 -4.34 -0.53 -19.63
N ILE A 176 -5.58 -0.74 -19.19
CA ILE A 176 -6.07 -0.19 -17.91
C ILE A 176 -5.32 -0.86 -16.75
N ILE A 177 -5.27 -2.20 -16.72
CA ILE A 177 -4.56 -2.98 -15.69
C ILE A 177 -3.07 -2.58 -15.58
N LYS A 178 -2.44 -2.24 -16.71
CA LYS A 178 -1.03 -1.85 -16.76
C LYS A 178 -0.74 -0.48 -16.16
N ASN A 179 -1.69 0.47 -16.25
CA ASN A 179 -1.41 1.88 -16.00
C ASN A 179 -2.14 2.47 -14.77
N TYR A 180 -3.16 1.80 -14.25
CA TYR A 180 -4.02 2.34 -13.21
C TYR A 180 -4.19 1.40 -12.02
N ASN A 181 -4.38 1.99 -10.84
CA ASN A 181 -4.99 1.29 -9.73
C ASN A 181 -6.47 1.01 -10.03
N LEU A 182 -6.99 -0.12 -9.58
CA LEU A 182 -8.36 -0.55 -9.89
C LEU A 182 -9.21 -0.50 -8.62
N ILE A 183 -10.32 0.23 -8.65
CA ILE A 183 -11.27 0.31 -7.52
C ILE A 183 -12.56 -0.38 -7.95
N LEU A 184 -12.81 -1.58 -7.45
CA LEU A 184 -13.91 -2.43 -7.89
C LEU A 184 -15.07 -2.43 -6.89
N PHE A 185 -16.28 -2.43 -7.43
CA PHE A 185 -17.53 -2.51 -6.67
C PHE A 185 -18.30 -3.78 -7.07
N GLY A 186 -18.77 -4.50 -6.06
CA GLY A 186 -19.53 -5.74 -6.21
C GLY A 186 -18.76 -6.94 -5.66
N ASN A 187 -19.15 -8.14 -6.08
CA ASN A 187 -18.65 -9.41 -5.57
C ASN A 187 -18.47 -10.42 -6.73
N PRO A 188 -18.05 -11.68 -6.49
CA PRO A 188 -17.83 -12.66 -7.56
C PRO A 188 -19.05 -12.97 -8.44
N GLU A 189 -20.27 -12.77 -7.93
CA GLU A 189 -21.51 -12.97 -8.67
C GLU A 189 -21.90 -11.73 -9.50
N THR A 190 -21.55 -10.55 -9.01
CA THR A 190 -22.01 -9.26 -9.57
C THR A 190 -20.94 -8.52 -10.35
N ASN A 191 -19.67 -8.91 -10.26
CA ASN A 191 -18.54 -8.30 -10.94
C ASN A 191 -17.63 -9.37 -11.59
N PHE A 192 -17.52 -9.32 -12.92
CA PHE A 192 -16.80 -10.27 -13.76
C PHE A 192 -15.33 -10.39 -13.33
N ILE A 193 -14.66 -9.29 -13.00
CA ILE A 193 -13.25 -9.31 -12.61
C ILE A 193 -13.09 -9.95 -11.23
N LEU A 194 -13.96 -9.61 -10.28
CA LEU A 194 -13.90 -10.18 -8.94
C LEU A 194 -14.17 -11.69 -8.94
N LYS A 195 -14.96 -12.20 -9.89
CA LYS A 195 -15.12 -13.64 -10.11
C LYS A 195 -13.79 -14.36 -10.31
N TRP A 196 -12.86 -13.76 -11.04
CA TRP A 196 -11.53 -14.32 -11.31
C TRP A 196 -10.52 -14.04 -10.19
N LEU A 197 -10.70 -12.93 -9.45
CA LEU A 197 -9.73 -12.47 -8.45
C LEU A 197 -10.02 -12.92 -7.03
N ASN A 198 -11.25 -13.30 -6.69
CA ASN A 198 -11.68 -13.63 -5.32
C ASN A 198 -10.65 -14.45 -4.55
N TYR A 199 -10.30 -15.65 -5.03
CA TYR A 199 -9.37 -16.55 -4.34
C TYR A 199 -7.87 -16.19 -4.50
N ARG A 200 -7.56 -15.09 -5.20
CA ARG A 200 -6.20 -14.53 -5.34
C ARG A 200 -5.97 -13.35 -4.40
N LEU A 201 -7.01 -12.91 -3.69
CA LEU A 201 -6.97 -11.86 -2.70
C LEU A 201 -6.90 -12.45 -1.28
N PRO A 202 -6.33 -11.73 -0.30
CA PRO A 202 -6.24 -12.21 1.07
C PRO A 202 -7.60 -12.40 1.73
N ILE A 203 -8.54 -11.46 1.50
CA ILE A 203 -9.93 -11.60 1.90
C ILE A 203 -10.72 -12.08 0.68
N HIS A 204 -11.51 -13.11 0.89
CA HIS A 204 -12.33 -13.68 -0.18
C HIS A 204 -13.61 -14.24 0.41
N MET A 205 -14.62 -14.42 -0.44
CA MET A 205 -15.92 -14.94 -0.01
C MET A 205 -16.27 -16.25 -0.70
N GLY A 206 -17.09 -17.05 -0.03
CA GLY A 206 -17.94 -18.04 -0.68
C GLY A 206 -19.37 -17.53 -0.74
N GLU A 207 -20.34 -18.43 -0.91
CA GLU A 207 -21.76 -18.04 -1.03
C GLU A 207 -22.32 -17.34 0.23
N LYS A 208 -21.90 -17.77 1.42
CA LYS A 208 -22.46 -17.28 2.71
C LYS A 208 -21.40 -17.07 3.78
N TYR A 209 -20.18 -16.77 3.38
CA TYR A 209 -19.08 -16.54 4.31
C TYR A 209 -18.01 -15.66 3.71
N VAL A 210 -17.27 -14.98 4.58
CA VAL A 210 -16.01 -14.29 4.26
C VAL A 210 -14.87 -15.02 4.96
N VAL A 211 -13.73 -15.14 4.30
CA VAL A 211 -12.50 -15.66 4.89
C VAL A 211 -11.55 -14.50 5.16
N VAL A 212 -11.12 -14.36 6.42
CA VAL A 212 -10.11 -13.39 6.86
C VAL A 212 -9.07 -14.15 7.69
N ASP A 213 -7.79 -14.08 7.32
CA ASP A 213 -6.70 -14.79 8.01
C ASP A 213 -6.97 -16.30 8.24
N ASN A 214 -7.50 -16.99 7.20
CA ASN A 214 -7.94 -18.39 7.24
C ASN A 214 -9.10 -18.69 8.21
N GLN A 215 -9.71 -17.67 8.81
CA GLN A 215 -10.92 -17.82 9.62
C GLN A 215 -12.13 -17.59 8.73
N LYS A 216 -13.03 -18.58 8.71
CA LYS A 216 -14.32 -18.48 8.05
C LYS A 216 -15.27 -17.73 8.99
N LEU A 217 -15.69 -16.55 8.56
CA LEU A 217 -16.69 -15.75 9.23
C LEU A 217 -18.04 -16.02 8.56
N GLU A 218 -18.91 -16.76 9.25
CA GLU A 218 -20.27 -17.06 8.81
C GLU A 218 -21.17 -15.86 9.14
N TYR A 219 -21.00 -14.81 8.33
CA TYR A 219 -21.89 -13.66 8.36
C TYR A 219 -22.84 -13.73 7.18
N GLU A 220 -24.08 -13.27 7.38
CA GLU A 220 -25.08 -13.21 6.32
C GLU A 220 -25.03 -11.89 5.56
N ASP A 221 -24.77 -10.77 6.25
CA ASP A 221 -24.94 -9.41 5.71
C ASP A 221 -23.73 -8.50 5.99
N VAL A 222 -22.54 -8.89 5.53
CA VAL A 222 -21.33 -8.06 5.64
C VAL A 222 -20.86 -7.46 4.32
N VAL A 223 -20.10 -6.37 4.44
CA VAL A 223 -19.25 -5.81 3.40
C VAL A 223 -17.82 -5.97 3.86
N PHE A 224 -16.94 -6.39 2.95
CA PHE A 224 -15.51 -6.23 3.14
C PHE A 224 -14.96 -5.19 2.16
N VAL A 225 -14.02 -4.40 2.66
CA VAL A 225 -13.21 -3.50 1.84
C VAL A 225 -11.75 -3.82 2.09
N GLU A 226 -10.99 -4.08 1.04
CA GLU A 226 -9.55 -4.33 1.16
C GLU A 226 -8.75 -3.62 0.06
N VAL A 227 -7.50 -3.27 0.37
CA VAL A 227 -6.49 -2.88 -0.62
C VAL A 227 -5.41 -3.94 -0.71
N TYR A 228 -4.99 -4.27 -1.92
CA TYR A 228 -3.96 -5.27 -2.15
C TYR A 228 -3.13 -4.93 -3.41
N PRO A 229 -1.89 -5.46 -3.57
CA PRO A 229 -1.24 -5.48 -4.87
C PRO A 229 -2.12 -6.23 -5.88
N ASN A 230 -2.43 -5.60 -7.00
CA ASN A 230 -3.32 -6.16 -8.02
C ASN A 230 -2.74 -7.51 -8.52
N PRO A 231 -3.46 -8.65 -8.38
CA PRO A 231 -2.96 -9.94 -8.84
C PRO A 231 -2.70 -10.02 -10.36
N LEU A 232 -3.32 -9.15 -11.17
CA LEU A 232 -3.09 -9.04 -12.61
C LEU A 232 -1.87 -8.17 -12.94
N ASN A 233 -1.50 -7.24 -12.05
CA ASN A 233 -0.31 -6.41 -12.17
C ASN A 233 0.19 -5.95 -10.79
N PRO A 234 1.13 -6.69 -10.18
CA PRO A 234 1.62 -6.42 -8.83
C PRO A 234 2.35 -5.09 -8.63
N GLU A 235 2.53 -4.28 -9.68
CA GLU A 235 3.06 -2.92 -9.58
C GLU A 235 1.98 -1.86 -9.31
N HIS A 236 0.69 -2.24 -9.32
CA HIS A 236 -0.45 -1.37 -9.00
C HIS A 236 -1.29 -1.94 -7.86
N LEU A 237 -2.13 -1.10 -7.25
CA LEU A 237 -3.07 -1.50 -6.22
C LEU A 237 -4.44 -1.83 -6.80
N ILE A 238 -5.13 -2.73 -6.12
CA ILE A 238 -6.57 -2.99 -6.27
C ILE A 238 -7.25 -2.63 -4.95
N VAL A 239 -8.41 -1.98 -5.00
CA VAL A 239 -9.33 -1.84 -3.86
C VAL A 239 -10.63 -2.53 -4.23
N VAL A 240 -11.14 -3.37 -3.35
CA VAL A 240 -12.38 -4.09 -3.55
C VAL A 240 -13.38 -3.65 -2.50
N TYR A 241 -14.52 -3.13 -2.93
CA TYR A 241 -15.71 -2.92 -2.09
C TYR A 241 -16.69 -4.05 -2.40
N SER A 242 -16.77 -5.05 -1.51
CA SER A 242 -17.52 -6.28 -1.78
C SER A 242 -18.57 -6.58 -0.72
N PRO A 243 -19.87 -6.45 -1.06
CA PRO A 243 -20.97 -6.92 -0.23
C PRO A 243 -21.20 -8.41 -0.46
N ILE A 244 -21.47 -9.18 0.59
CA ILE A 244 -21.75 -10.61 0.43
C ILE A 244 -23.23 -10.94 0.21
N SER A 245 -24.13 -9.97 0.41
CA SER A 245 -25.57 -10.13 0.27
C SER A 245 -26.23 -8.88 -0.30
N LYS A 246 -27.48 -9.03 -0.78
CA LYS A 246 -28.31 -7.90 -1.24
C LYS A 246 -28.59 -6.88 -0.13
N THR A 247 -28.65 -7.31 1.13
CA THR A 247 -28.78 -6.39 2.26
C THR A 247 -27.50 -5.60 2.45
N ALA A 248 -26.34 -6.27 2.37
CA ALA A 248 -25.03 -5.65 2.51
C ALA A 248 -24.71 -4.63 1.39
N GLU A 249 -25.25 -4.82 0.18
CA GLU A 249 -25.10 -3.84 -0.92
C GLU A 249 -25.50 -2.42 -0.50
N LYS A 250 -26.53 -2.29 0.35
CA LYS A 250 -27.07 -1.01 0.81
C LYS A 250 -26.11 -0.24 1.73
N ILE A 251 -25.17 -0.94 2.38
CA ILE A 251 -24.21 -0.37 3.32
C ILE A 251 -22.78 -0.32 2.77
N MET A 252 -22.56 -0.72 1.52
CA MET A 252 -21.23 -0.75 0.88
C MET A 252 -20.51 0.62 0.88
N GLY A 253 -21.27 1.72 0.84
CA GLY A 253 -20.72 3.08 0.80
C GLY A 253 -20.42 3.74 2.14
N LEU A 254 -20.64 3.06 3.28
CA LEU A 254 -20.58 3.70 4.60
C LEU A 254 -19.16 4.17 5.00
N PHE A 255 -18.13 3.44 4.58
CA PHE A 255 -16.73 3.75 4.91
C PHE A 255 -15.99 4.31 3.69
N SER A 256 -15.95 5.63 3.58
CA SER A 256 -15.26 6.35 2.49
C SER A 256 -13.81 6.74 2.86
N PRO A 257 -12.85 6.68 1.92
CA PRO A 257 -11.50 7.20 2.13
C PRO A 257 -11.41 8.74 2.06
N PHE A 258 -12.49 9.41 1.64
CA PHE A 258 -12.49 10.83 1.24
C PHE A 258 -13.03 11.79 2.31
N TYR A 259 -12.67 11.58 3.57
CA TYR A 259 -12.89 12.58 4.62
C TYR A 259 -11.64 12.80 5.47
N SER A 260 -11.61 13.94 6.19
CA SER A 260 -10.52 14.27 7.12
C SER A 260 -10.53 13.29 8.29
N GLY A 261 -9.38 12.65 8.55
CA GLY A 261 -9.33 11.59 9.56
C GLY A 261 -9.92 10.26 9.10
N ALA A 262 -10.13 10.04 7.79
CA ALA A 262 -10.44 8.71 7.25
C ALA A 262 -9.26 7.75 7.49
N GLY A 263 -9.23 7.14 8.67
CA GLY A 263 -8.22 6.21 9.15
C GLY A 263 -8.49 4.78 8.70
N LEU A 264 -9.00 4.59 7.47
CA LEU A 264 -9.21 3.25 6.93
C LEU A 264 -7.88 2.51 6.87
N PRO A 265 -7.79 1.29 7.41
CA PRO A 265 -6.58 0.47 7.38
C PRO A 265 -6.45 -0.26 6.03
N ASP A 266 -5.67 -1.34 5.94
CA ASP A 266 -5.55 -2.09 4.69
C ASP A 266 -6.83 -2.89 4.36
N TYR A 267 -7.59 -3.29 5.38
CA TYR A 267 -8.89 -3.91 5.19
C TYR A 267 -9.86 -3.67 6.35
N ILE A 268 -11.15 -3.71 6.06
CA ILE A 268 -12.25 -3.69 7.03
C ILE A 268 -13.35 -4.68 6.62
N VAL A 269 -14.05 -5.25 7.59
CA VAL A 269 -15.25 -6.08 7.43
C VAL A 269 -16.31 -5.59 8.39
N TYR A 270 -17.51 -5.32 7.89
CA TYR A 270 -18.57 -4.72 8.71
C TYR A 270 -19.97 -5.12 8.25
N ASP A 271 -20.92 -5.13 9.17
CA ASP A 271 -22.35 -5.34 8.89
C ASP A 271 -23.14 -4.06 9.22
N SER A 272 -24.47 -4.16 9.24
CA SER A 272 -25.37 -3.04 9.56
C SER A 272 -25.21 -2.49 10.99
N SER A 273 -24.54 -3.20 11.91
CA SER A 273 -24.35 -2.73 13.29
C SER A 273 -23.52 -1.44 13.36
N VAL A 274 -22.71 -1.14 12.33
CA VAL A 274 -21.97 0.13 12.22
C VAL A 274 -22.87 1.36 12.11
N LEU A 275 -24.14 1.20 11.67
CA LEU A 275 -25.11 2.29 11.67
C LEU A 275 -25.45 2.78 13.08
N LYS A 276 -25.36 1.88 14.07
CA LYS A 276 -25.64 2.18 15.47
C LYS A 276 -24.37 2.45 16.27
N TYR A 277 -23.31 1.67 16.04
CA TYR A 277 -22.11 1.65 16.88
C TYR A 277 -20.87 2.27 16.20
N GLY A 278 -20.99 2.73 14.96
CA GLY A 278 -19.86 3.26 14.19
C GLY A 278 -18.71 2.24 14.10
N TRP A 279 -17.49 2.69 14.39
CA TRP A 279 -16.30 1.84 14.41
C TRP A 279 -16.38 0.66 15.39
N ALA A 280 -17.18 0.75 16.46
CA ALA A 280 -17.37 -0.36 17.40
C ALA A 280 -18.23 -1.49 16.82
N GLY A 281 -18.91 -1.28 15.68
CA GLY A 281 -19.64 -2.32 14.95
C GLY A 281 -18.81 -3.09 13.91
N ILE A 282 -17.52 -2.74 13.75
CA ILE A 282 -16.63 -3.41 12.80
C ILE A 282 -16.36 -4.86 13.28
N LYS A 283 -16.43 -5.82 12.34
CA LYS A 283 -16.17 -7.25 12.60
C LYS A 283 -14.72 -7.63 12.43
N ALA A 284 -14.05 -7.04 11.46
CA ALA A 284 -12.61 -7.20 11.31
C ALA A 284 -11.99 -5.94 10.73
N LEU A 285 -10.77 -5.60 11.15
CA LEU A 285 -9.98 -4.55 10.53
C LEU A 285 -8.49 -4.77 10.79
N GLY A 286 -7.64 -4.34 9.87
CA GLY A 286 -6.22 -4.46 10.10
C GLY A 286 -5.30 -4.01 8.97
N PHE A 287 -4.02 -4.14 9.25
CA PHE A 287 -2.94 -3.87 8.31
C PHE A 287 -2.22 -5.17 7.98
N PHE A 288 -1.86 -5.34 6.71
CA PHE A 288 -0.94 -6.38 6.29
C PHE A 288 0.48 -6.03 6.70
N ASP A 289 1.29 -7.07 6.90
CA ASP A 289 2.70 -6.92 7.20
C ASP A 289 3.50 -6.38 6.00
N GLN A 290 4.80 -6.24 6.19
CA GLN A 290 5.75 -5.78 5.17
C GLN A 290 5.78 -6.63 3.88
N ASN A 291 5.23 -7.84 3.90
CA ASN A 291 5.15 -8.75 2.77
C ASN A 291 3.69 -9.00 2.33
N TRP A 292 2.77 -8.10 2.70
CA TRP A 292 1.34 -8.19 2.36
C TRP A 292 0.67 -9.46 2.90
N LYS A 293 1.04 -9.90 4.11
CA LYS A 293 0.42 -11.04 4.81
C LYS A 293 -0.30 -10.61 6.08
N PHE A 294 -1.30 -11.39 6.48
CA PHE A 294 -1.91 -11.24 7.80
C PHE A 294 -0.87 -11.41 8.91
N LYS A 295 -1.03 -10.62 9.97
CA LYS A 295 -0.22 -10.70 11.18
C LYS A 295 -1.06 -10.32 12.38
N ARG A 296 -1.16 -11.24 13.35
CA ARG A 296 -2.03 -11.11 14.53
C ARG A 296 -1.93 -9.77 15.26
N ASN A 297 -0.73 -9.20 15.38
CA ASN A 297 -0.51 -7.93 16.09
C ASN A 297 -0.91 -6.68 15.28
N PHE A 298 -1.36 -6.85 14.03
CA PHE A 298 -1.79 -5.77 13.13
C PHE A 298 -3.28 -5.87 12.77
N CYS A 299 -4.01 -6.81 13.36
CA CYS A 299 -5.41 -7.03 13.06
C CYS A 299 -6.28 -7.14 14.32
N PHE A 300 -7.53 -6.77 14.14
CA PHE A 300 -8.63 -7.01 15.06
C PHE A 300 -9.68 -7.83 14.31
N ILE A 301 -10.15 -8.91 14.91
CA ILE A 301 -11.24 -9.76 14.41
C ILE A 301 -12.13 -10.04 15.62
N THR A 302 -13.42 -9.74 15.52
CA THR A 302 -14.41 -10.10 16.53
C THR A 302 -14.61 -11.60 16.50
N ASN A 303 -14.55 -12.23 17.68
CA ASN A 303 -14.96 -13.62 17.86
C ASN A 303 -16.46 -13.80 17.58
#